data_AF-A0A3D1KD77-F1
#
_entry.id   AF-A0A3D1KD77-F1
#
_cell.length_a   1.000
_cell.length_b   1.000
_cell.length_c   1.000
_cell.angle_alpha   90.00
_cell.angle_beta   90.00
_cell.angle_gamma   90.00
#
_symmetry.space_group_name_H-M   'P 1'
#
loop_
_entity.id
_entity.type
_entity.pdbx_description
1 polymer ?
#
loop_
_entity_poly.entity_id
_entity_poly.type
_entity_poly.pdbx_seq_one_letter_code
_entity_poly.pdbx_strand_id
1 'polypeptide(L)'
;MRKISSRSNVFFLAGILSLLLLSSCSARKDLPDIEKARELRQTVGSCRAEMTAESGRISLKDAADRKNRSLKAALELRRLAGKSNQAELKECLKGLDEDLDAINDVEHLAVCRQKLGDKLNGFTLSTYRSGREMVISTAFKTLKVAALAAAMMPVDRKTPDKETFSKSVNDIADVGRILAEFLTKNTYADDRQGREELAADLDSIAANPPPEFSLLLSLIYLVSCQKDLALYEIENCNAESFQETNYLGIKDKQMAYHIIRGWILHSFGWEPLASGEFAVLEKMMANENEMTPSTDIPRRNQTLSFWHLFLAFHYGYEEKDLMKMDQHLSWLIRLNPDSELVVYLTGQKLGADGTCVEVDSSIEKAYACTVDEPIIKLFAERIRSIRDSARTAPPPSMMTEPKFLIQLSFTLAKTIVSNSHLSGKIHKMLVSARDCWKSKKPVEKQADEPARTEDVQELK
;
A
#
# COMPACT_ATOMS: atom_id res chain seq x y z
N MET A 1 -11.90 1.94 93.97
CA MET A 1 -11.86 3.12 93.09
C MET A 1 -10.42 3.62 92.99
N ARG A 2 -9.69 3.26 91.91
CA ARG A 2 -8.32 3.74 91.69
C ARG A 2 -8.39 5.11 91.00
N LYS A 3 -7.86 6.15 91.65
CA LYS A 3 -7.63 7.48 91.07
C LYS A 3 -6.66 7.33 89.91
N ILE A 4 -7.17 7.30 88.68
CA ILE A 4 -6.38 7.38 87.47
C ILE A 4 -5.78 8.79 87.42
N SER A 5 -4.46 8.84 87.42
CA SER A 5 -3.64 10.05 87.40
C SER A 5 -4.00 10.93 86.19
N SER A 6 -4.66 12.07 86.43
CA SER A 6 -5.04 13.03 85.39
C SER A 6 -3.83 13.63 84.66
N ARG A 7 -2.62 13.47 85.21
CA ARG A 7 -1.39 13.98 84.59
C ARG A 7 -0.95 13.13 83.39
N SER A 8 -1.28 11.84 83.34
CA SER A 8 -0.85 10.96 82.24
C SER A 8 -1.63 11.21 80.94
N ASN A 9 -2.89 11.64 81.04
CA ASN A 9 -3.75 11.90 79.89
C ASN A 9 -3.38 13.21 79.16
N VAL A 10 -2.84 14.20 79.87
CA VAL A 10 -2.44 15.49 79.28
C VAL A 10 -1.22 15.32 78.37
N PHE A 11 -0.23 14.51 78.77
CA PHE A 11 0.95 14.24 77.93
C PHE A 11 0.61 13.38 76.70
N PHE A 12 -0.33 12.44 76.83
CA PHE A 12 -0.78 11.62 75.70
C PHE A 12 -1.56 12.45 74.68
N LEU A 13 -2.43 13.36 75.12
CA LEU A 13 -3.13 14.29 74.22
C LEU A 13 -2.17 15.29 73.56
N ALA A 14 -1.18 15.83 74.29
CA ALA A 14 -0.20 16.74 73.72
C ALA A 14 0.70 16.05 72.68
N GLY A 15 1.05 14.77 72.89
CA GLY A 15 1.78 13.96 71.92
C GLY A 15 0.99 13.67 70.65
N ILE A 16 -0.29 13.30 70.78
CA ILE A 16 -1.19 13.07 69.64
C ILE A 16 -1.45 14.38 68.87
N LEU A 17 -1.66 15.50 69.56
CA LEU A 17 -1.85 16.80 68.93
C LEU A 17 -0.59 17.27 68.17
N SER A 18 0.60 16.98 68.72
CA SER A 18 1.88 17.30 68.08
C SER A 18 2.13 16.42 66.84
N LEU A 19 1.76 15.14 66.88
CA LEU A 19 1.77 14.27 65.68
C LEU A 19 0.75 14.73 64.62
N LEU A 20 -0.45 15.15 65.03
CA LEU A 20 -1.50 15.65 64.12
C LEU A 20 -1.11 17.00 63.47
N LEU A 21 -0.46 17.88 64.21
CA LEU A 21 0.05 19.17 63.70
C LEU A 21 1.24 18.96 62.75
N LEU A 22 2.14 18.00 63.02
CA LEU A 22 3.23 17.64 62.11
C LEU A 22 2.73 16.95 60.83
N SER A 23 1.67 16.13 60.89
CA SER A 23 1.03 15.58 59.68
C SER A 23 0.27 16.62 58.86
N SER A 24 -0.28 17.68 59.48
CA SER A 24 -1.01 18.75 58.78
C SER A 24 -0.10 19.77 58.06
N CYS A 25 1.16 19.90 58.46
CA CYS A 25 2.11 20.77 57.75
C CYS A 25 2.68 20.14 56.47
N SER A 26 2.69 18.81 56.35
CA SER A 26 3.08 18.12 55.10
C SER A 26 2.05 18.34 53.99
N ALA A 27 0.76 18.22 54.31
CA ALA A 27 -0.31 18.29 53.30
C ALA A 27 -0.48 19.68 52.64
N ARG A 28 -0.03 20.77 53.29
CA ARG A 28 -0.12 22.13 52.73
C ARG A 28 0.97 22.46 51.70
N LYS A 29 2.09 21.74 51.69
CA LYS A 29 3.17 21.96 50.71
C LYS A 29 2.86 21.32 49.35
N ASP A 30 1.97 20.34 49.33
CA ASP A 30 1.73 19.52 48.14
C ASP A 30 0.59 20.06 47.25
N LEU A 31 -0.34 20.85 47.80
CA LEU A 31 -1.43 21.48 47.02
C LEU A 31 -0.93 22.32 45.81
N PRO A 32 0.09 23.19 45.97
CA PRO A 32 0.68 23.94 44.87
C PRO A 32 1.31 23.05 43.79
N ASP A 33 1.88 21.90 44.20
CA ASP A 33 2.52 20.97 43.27
C ASP A 33 1.48 20.22 42.42
N ILE A 34 0.29 19.90 42.98
CA ILE A 34 -0.83 19.31 42.23
C ILE A 34 -1.41 20.32 41.23
N GLU A 35 -1.64 21.57 41.64
CA GLU A 35 -2.14 22.62 40.74
C GLU A 35 -1.18 22.87 39.58
N LYS A 36 0.11 23.00 39.88
CA LYS A 36 1.16 23.12 38.86
C LYS A 36 1.22 21.89 37.95
N ALA A 37 1.07 20.68 38.49
CA ALA A 37 1.03 19.47 37.67
C ALA A 37 -0.16 19.46 36.70
N ARG A 38 -1.35 19.92 37.13
CA ARG A 38 -2.52 20.08 36.27
C ARG A 38 -2.29 21.13 35.18
N GLU A 39 -1.69 22.27 35.52
CA GLU A 39 -1.34 23.32 34.55
C GLU A 39 -0.34 22.82 33.49
N LEU A 40 0.69 22.08 33.90
CA LEU A 40 1.66 21.47 32.99
C LEU A 40 1.00 20.44 32.07
N ARG A 41 0.11 19.60 32.64
CA ARG A 41 -0.64 18.61 31.87
C ARG A 41 -1.60 19.27 30.87
N GLN A 42 -2.27 20.35 31.27
CA GLN A 42 -3.11 21.18 30.42
C GLN A 42 -2.28 21.84 29.32
N THR A 43 -1.08 22.33 29.62
CA THR A 43 -0.17 22.92 28.62
C THR A 43 0.15 21.91 27.52
N VAL A 44 0.50 20.67 27.89
CA VAL A 44 0.75 19.59 26.91
C VAL A 44 -0.52 19.27 26.11
N GLY A 45 -1.67 19.13 26.78
CA GLY A 45 -2.94 18.84 26.13
C GLY A 45 -3.39 19.93 25.15
N SER A 46 -3.26 21.21 25.52
CA SER A 46 -3.55 22.34 24.65
C SER A 46 -2.61 22.38 23.45
N CYS A 47 -1.30 22.16 23.64
CA CYS A 47 -0.35 22.09 22.54
C CYS A 47 -0.71 20.96 21.56
N ARG A 48 -1.07 19.77 22.06
CA ARG A 48 -1.56 18.66 21.22
C ARG A 48 -2.79 19.08 20.43
N ALA A 49 -3.81 19.63 21.09
CA ALA A 49 -5.06 20.02 20.46
C ALA A 49 -4.84 21.07 19.36
N GLU A 50 -4.06 22.11 19.66
CA GLU A 50 -3.69 23.16 18.70
C GLU A 50 -2.88 22.61 17.53
N MET A 51 -1.85 21.80 17.78
CA MET A 51 -1.04 21.20 16.73
C MET A 51 -1.86 20.25 15.85
N THR A 52 -2.76 19.46 16.43
CA THR A 52 -3.64 18.55 15.67
C THR A 52 -4.61 19.33 14.80
N ALA A 53 -5.25 20.36 15.36
CA ALA A 53 -6.21 21.21 14.64
C ALA A 53 -5.54 22.00 13.50
N GLU A 54 -4.28 22.41 13.68
CA GLU A 54 -3.51 23.16 12.69
C GLU A 54 -2.56 22.27 11.89
N SER A 55 -2.69 20.95 12.02
CA SER A 55 -1.73 19.99 11.47
C SER A 55 -1.52 20.14 9.98
N GLY A 56 -2.49 20.67 9.21
CA GLY A 56 -2.37 20.95 7.77
C GLY A 56 -1.62 22.22 7.38
N ARG A 57 -1.43 23.17 8.29
CA ARG A 57 -0.97 24.54 7.99
C ARG A 57 0.09 25.10 8.94
N ILE A 58 0.39 24.39 10.03
CA ILE A 58 1.37 24.82 11.02
C ILE A 58 2.75 24.96 10.38
N SER A 59 3.45 26.07 10.68
CA SER A 59 4.82 26.26 10.21
C SER A 59 5.80 25.34 10.96
N LEU A 60 6.94 24.99 10.34
CA LEU A 60 7.96 24.19 11.03
C LEU A 60 8.40 24.85 12.34
N LYS A 61 8.59 26.18 12.32
CA LYS A 61 9.01 26.94 13.49
C LYS A 61 7.99 26.84 14.62
N ASP A 62 6.72 27.07 14.33
CA ASP A 62 5.66 27.00 15.34
C ASP A 62 5.49 25.57 15.89
N ALA A 63 5.59 24.56 15.03
CA ALA A 63 5.55 23.16 15.45
C ALA A 63 6.71 22.80 16.39
N ALA A 64 7.94 23.23 16.05
CA ALA A 64 9.13 23.03 16.88
C ALA A 64 9.03 23.78 18.22
N ASP A 65 8.55 25.02 18.21
CA ASP A 65 8.37 25.82 19.42
C ASP A 65 7.33 25.21 20.36
N ARG A 66 6.20 24.72 19.82
CA ARG A 66 5.17 24.02 20.60
C ARG A 66 5.68 22.68 21.14
N LYS A 67 6.36 21.87 20.34
CA LYS A 67 7.03 20.63 20.79
C LYS A 67 8.00 20.89 21.94
N ASN A 68 8.86 21.90 21.80
CA ASN A 68 9.82 22.27 22.85
C ASN A 68 9.12 22.74 24.13
N ARG A 69 8.01 23.48 24.01
CA ARG A 69 7.18 23.88 25.17
C ARG A 69 6.58 22.65 25.86
N SER A 70 6.01 21.72 25.11
CA SER A 70 5.41 20.49 25.66
C SER A 70 6.44 19.57 26.30
N LEU A 71 7.64 19.41 25.70
CA LEU A 71 8.72 18.62 26.29
C LEU A 71 9.21 19.23 27.61
N LYS A 72 9.39 20.56 27.67
CA LYS A 72 9.73 21.25 28.92
C LYS A 72 8.65 21.04 30.00
N ALA A 73 7.38 21.15 29.63
CA ALA A 73 6.27 20.93 30.56
C ALA A 73 6.20 19.47 31.04
N ALA A 74 6.38 18.50 30.14
CA ALA A 74 6.38 17.07 30.46
C ALA A 74 7.55 16.67 31.37
N LEU A 75 8.76 17.19 31.12
CA LEU A 75 9.93 16.96 31.98
C LEU A 75 9.69 17.49 33.40
N GLU A 76 9.14 18.69 33.52
CA GLU A 76 8.81 19.27 34.83
C GLU A 76 7.71 18.47 35.54
N LEU A 77 6.68 18.03 34.80
CA LEU A 77 5.60 17.20 35.34
C LEU A 77 6.14 15.85 35.87
N ARG A 78 6.99 15.17 35.09
CA ARG A 78 7.67 13.94 35.52
C ARG A 78 8.56 14.18 36.75
N ARG A 79 9.24 15.34 36.83
CA ARG A 79 10.05 15.72 37.99
C ARG A 79 9.20 15.93 39.25
N LEU A 80 8.04 16.56 39.14
CA LEU A 80 7.10 16.75 40.26
C LEU A 80 6.54 15.41 40.72
N ALA A 81 6.07 14.57 39.79
CA ALA A 81 5.54 13.25 40.10
C ALA A 81 6.60 12.31 40.71
N GLY A 82 7.86 12.38 40.26
CA GLY A 82 8.96 11.58 40.81
C GLY A 82 9.38 11.96 42.25
N LYS A 83 9.02 13.15 42.71
CA LYS A 83 9.30 13.63 44.08
C LYS A 83 8.15 13.38 45.06
N SER A 84 6.99 12.96 44.57
CA SER A 84 5.76 12.85 45.36
C SER A 84 5.21 11.42 45.34
N ASN A 85 4.63 11.00 46.46
CA ASN A 85 3.93 9.72 46.57
C ASN A 85 2.42 9.84 46.32
N GLN A 86 1.92 11.02 45.95
CA GLN A 86 0.50 11.26 45.78
C GLN A 86 -0.04 10.64 44.49
N ALA A 87 -1.17 9.95 44.60
CA ALA A 87 -1.83 9.29 43.47
C ALA A 87 -2.29 10.29 42.40
N GLU A 88 -2.76 11.47 42.81
CA GLU A 88 -3.27 12.51 41.89
C GLU A 88 -2.18 13.06 40.94
N LEU A 89 -0.96 13.20 41.44
CA LEU A 89 0.22 13.59 40.64
C LEU A 89 0.59 12.50 39.63
N LYS A 90 0.46 11.23 40.00
CA LYS A 90 0.67 10.10 39.08
C LYS A 90 -0.43 10.00 38.03
N GLU A 91 -1.68 10.32 38.38
CA GLU A 91 -2.78 10.35 37.42
C GLU A 91 -2.56 11.42 36.34
N CYS A 92 -1.91 12.54 36.68
CA CYS A 92 -1.53 13.57 35.70
C CYS A 92 -0.53 13.06 34.64
N LEU A 93 0.21 11.97 34.88
CA LEU A 93 1.12 11.37 33.90
C LEU A 93 0.39 10.48 32.88
N LYS A 94 -0.87 10.10 33.14
CA LYS A 94 -1.61 9.20 32.27
C LYS A 94 -1.86 9.83 30.90
N GLY A 95 -1.53 9.09 29.85
CA GLY A 95 -1.62 9.55 28.46
C GLY A 95 -0.64 10.69 28.10
N LEU A 96 0.34 11.01 28.96
CA LEU A 96 1.34 12.04 28.65
C LEU A 96 2.21 11.64 27.47
N ASP A 97 2.63 10.37 27.43
CA ASP A 97 3.50 9.86 26.37
C ASP A 97 2.76 9.82 25.03
N GLU A 98 1.51 9.36 25.02
CA GLU A 98 0.62 9.40 23.85
C GLU A 98 0.44 10.83 23.29
N ASP A 99 0.31 11.83 24.17
CA ASP A 99 0.21 13.22 23.76
C ASP A 99 1.52 13.75 23.16
N LEU A 100 2.66 13.36 23.74
CA LEU A 100 3.98 13.74 23.23
C LEU A 100 4.27 13.09 21.88
N ASP A 101 3.86 11.84 21.69
CA ASP A 101 3.98 11.13 20.42
C ASP A 101 3.14 11.81 19.35
N ALA A 102 1.87 12.14 19.64
CA ALA A 102 1.02 12.88 18.71
C ALA A 102 1.57 14.27 18.35
N ILE A 103 2.18 14.98 19.31
CA ILE A 103 2.87 16.25 19.06
C ILE A 103 4.09 16.05 18.16
N ASN A 104 4.86 15.00 18.41
CA ASN A 104 6.04 14.63 17.61
C ASN A 104 5.65 14.28 16.17
N ASP A 105 4.54 13.56 15.97
CA ASP A 105 4.03 13.20 14.64
C ASP A 105 3.65 14.44 13.83
N VAL A 106 2.97 15.42 14.43
CA VAL A 106 2.62 16.68 13.75
C VAL A 106 3.85 17.50 13.41
N GLU A 107 4.85 17.56 14.29
CA GLU A 107 6.11 18.25 13.99
C GLU A 107 6.88 17.54 12.86
N HIS A 108 6.94 16.21 12.88
CA HIS A 108 7.57 15.44 11.82
C HIS A 108 6.86 15.63 10.46
N LEU A 109 5.52 15.71 10.47
CA LEU A 109 4.73 16.05 9.29
C LEU A 109 5.07 17.46 8.77
N ALA A 110 5.22 18.45 9.66
CA ALA A 110 5.61 19.81 9.27
C ALA A 110 7.02 19.84 8.65
N VAL A 111 7.98 19.10 9.21
CA VAL A 111 9.33 18.91 8.63
C VAL A 111 9.23 18.32 7.23
N CYS A 112 8.45 17.25 7.05
CA CYS A 112 8.30 16.59 5.76
C CYS A 112 7.68 17.52 4.71
N ARG A 113 6.67 18.31 5.08
CA ARG A 113 6.08 19.31 4.17
C ARG A 113 7.06 20.39 3.76
N GLN A 114 7.90 20.86 4.68
CA GLN A 114 8.93 21.81 4.32
C GLN A 114 9.94 21.18 3.34
N LYS A 115 10.41 19.96 3.61
CA LYS A 115 11.31 19.23 2.69
C LYS A 115 10.70 19.05 1.29
N LEU A 116 9.42 18.69 1.22
CA LEU A 116 8.67 18.61 -0.04
C LEU A 116 8.62 19.99 -0.73
N GLY A 117 8.25 21.03 0.01
CA GLY A 117 8.22 22.41 -0.50
C GLY A 117 9.57 22.88 -1.03
N ASP A 118 10.66 22.64 -0.30
CA ASP A 118 12.02 22.99 -0.70
C ASP A 118 12.44 22.24 -1.97
N LYS A 119 12.04 20.97 -2.10
CA LYS A 119 12.27 20.16 -3.30
C LYS A 119 11.49 20.68 -4.51
N LEU A 120 10.25 21.11 -4.31
CA LEU A 120 9.39 21.64 -5.39
C LEU A 120 9.74 23.08 -5.76
N ASN A 121 10.27 23.88 -4.84
CA ASN A 121 10.69 25.26 -5.13
C ASN A 121 12.15 25.35 -5.59
N GLY A 122 12.85 24.22 -5.71
CA GLY A 122 14.24 24.18 -6.15
C GLY A 122 14.42 24.56 -7.62
N PHE A 123 15.56 25.18 -7.93
CA PHE A 123 15.95 25.58 -9.29
C PHE A 123 15.93 24.40 -10.30
N THR A 124 16.23 23.19 -9.80
CA THR A 124 16.20 21.95 -10.59
C THR A 124 14.81 21.66 -11.16
N LEU A 125 13.72 21.89 -10.41
CA LEU A 125 12.37 21.67 -10.92
C LEU A 125 12.03 22.65 -12.04
N SER A 126 12.39 23.93 -11.90
CA SER A 126 12.15 24.92 -12.94
C SER A 126 12.84 24.55 -14.24
N THR A 127 14.11 24.11 -14.15
CA THR A 127 14.88 23.67 -15.33
C THR A 127 14.27 22.41 -15.94
N TYR A 128 13.87 21.45 -15.10
CA TYR A 128 13.18 20.25 -15.54
C TYR A 128 11.89 20.56 -16.28
N ARG A 129 11.01 21.41 -15.73
CA ARG A 129 9.73 21.79 -16.35
C ARG A 129 9.91 22.39 -17.75
N SER A 130 10.85 23.32 -17.91
CA SER A 130 11.14 23.92 -19.22
C SER A 130 11.64 22.88 -20.24
N GLY A 131 12.56 21.99 -19.83
CA GLY A 131 13.05 20.93 -20.70
C GLY A 131 11.96 19.90 -21.03
N ARG A 132 11.15 19.52 -20.03
CA ARG A 132 10.03 18.60 -20.13
C ARG A 132 9.01 19.07 -21.17
N GLU A 133 8.54 20.32 -21.08
CA GLU A 133 7.57 20.87 -22.03
C GLU A 133 8.08 20.81 -23.48
N MET A 134 9.35 21.16 -23.70
CA MET A 134 9.98 21.07 -25.02
C MET A 134 10.05 19.62 -25.52
N VAL A 135 10.51 18.69 -24.69
CA VAL A 135 10.64 17.26 -25.05
C VAL A 135 9.29 16.64 -25.36
N ILE A 136 8.29 16.87 -24.51
CA ILE A 136 6.92 16.38 -24.70
C ILE A 136 6.33 16.94 -26.00
N SER A 137 6.40 18.26 -26.18
CA SER A 137 5.87 18.89 -27.39
C SER A 137 6.53 18.33 -28.64
N THR A 138 7.84 18.14 -28.62
CA THR A 138 8.61 17.59 -29.75
C THR A 138 8.26 16.12 -30.01
N ALA A 139 8.16 15.30 -28.96
CA ALA A 139 7.82 13.89 -29.07
C ALA A 139 6.43 13.71 -29.68
N PHE A 140 5.42 14.37 -29.14
CA PHE A 140 4.05 14.28 -29.66
C PHE A 140 3.90 14.88 -31.06
N LYS A 141 4.60 15.99 -31.38
CA LYS A 141 4.64 16.51 -32.76
C LYS A 141 5.31 15.54 -33.73
N THR A 142 6.33 14.80 -33.29
CA THR A 142 6.95 13.75 -34.10
C THR A 142 5.98 12.60 -34.36
N LEU A 143 5.25 12.16 -33.32
CA LEU A 143 4.19 11.14 -33.45
C LEU A 143 3.06 11.61 -34.38
N LYS A 144 2.66 12.89 -34.29
CA LYS A 144 1.71 13.51 -35.21
C LYS A 144 2.19 13.44 -36.66
N VAL A 145 3.45 13.82 -36.91
CA VAL A 145 4.03 13.76 -38.27
C VAL A 145 4.05 12.32 -38.77
N ALA A 146 4.40 11.35 -37.91
CA ALA A 146 4.36 9.94 -38.26
C ALA A 146 2.93 9.47 -38.60
N ALA A 147 1.91 9.90 -37.83
CA ALA A 147 0.51 9.58 -38.11
C ALA A 147 0.04 10.15 -39.46
N LEU A 148 0.36 11.41 -39.77
CA LEU A 148 0.06 12.02 -41.07
C LEU A 148 0.80 11.32 -42.22
N ALA A 149 2.07 10.96 -42.02
CA ALA A 149 2.86 10.25 -43.01
C ALA A 149 2.32 8.83 -43.26
N ALA A 150 1.91 8.12 -42.21
CA ALA A 150 1.25 6.81 -42.31
C ALA A 150 -0.06 6.88 -43.12
N ALA A 151 -0.83 7.96 -42.96
CA ALA A 151 -2.05 8.20 -43.75
C ALA A 151 -1.80 8.32 -45.27
N MET A 152 -0.61 8.81 -45.65
CA MET A 152 -0.18 8.95 -47.04
C MET A 152 0.59 7.74 -47.57
N MET A 153 1.04 6.85 -46.68
CA MET A 153 1.88 5.68 -46.98
C MET A 153 1.32 4.42 -46.32
N PRO A 154 0.13 3.94 -46.73
CA PRO A 154 -0.43 2.71 -46.17
C PRO A 154 0.46 1.52 -46.50
N VAL A 155 0.76 0.69 -45.50
CA VAL A 155 1.51 -0.55 -45.68
C VAL A 155 0.56 -1.59 -46.29
N ASP A 156 0.80 -2.00 -47.53
CA ASP A 156 0.08 -3.12 -48.12
C ASP A 156 0.62 -4.41 -47.49
N ARG A 157 -0.10 -4.93 -46.48
CA ARG A 157 0.27 -6.12 -45.68
C ARG A 157 0.55 -7.40 -46.50
N LYS A 158 0.43 -7.35 -47.84
CA LYS A 158 0.63 -8.44 -48.79
C LYS A 158 1.97 -8.40 -49.54
N THR A 159 2.80 -7.35 -49.43
CA THR A 159 4.06 -7.25 -50.17
C THR A 159 5.31 -7.29 -49.27
N PRO A 160 6.13 -8.36 -49.30
CA PRO A 160 7.18 -8.58 -48.30
C PRO A 160 8.42 -7.66 -48.34
N ASP A 161 8.70 -6.96 -49.45
CA ASP A 161 10.08 -6.55 -49.77
C ASP A 161 10.34 -5.07 -50.10
N LYS A 162 9.40 -4.14 -49.85
CA LYS A 162 9.64 -2.68 -50.02
C LYS A 162 9.51 -1.85 -48.74
N GLU A 163 9.40 -2.50 -47.58
CA GLU A 163 8.65 -1.96 -46.44
C GLU A 163 9.45 -1.36 -45.29
N THR A 164 10.77 -1.17 -45.33
CA THR A 164 11.48 -0.75 -44.10
C THR A 164 11.07 0.64 -43.60
N PHE A 165 10.91 1.62 -44.49
CA PHE A 165 10.55 2.99 -44.10
C PHE A 165 9.06 3.14 -43.78
N SER A 166 8.17 2.72 -44.69
CA SER A 166 6.72 2.82 -44.47
C SER A 166 6.26 2.03 -43.25
N LYS A 167 6.82 0.83 -43.02
CA LYS A 167 6.56 0.05 -41.81
C LYS A 167 7.02 0.80 -40.56
N SER A 168 8.26 1.32 -40.54
CA SER A 168 8.76 2.08 -39.40
C SER A 168 7.88 3.31 -39.09
N VAL A 169 7.40 4.02 -40.11
CA VAL A 169 6.49 5.16 -39.93
C VAL A 169 5.15 4.72 -39.34
N ASN A 170 4.59 3.61 -39.82
CA ASN A 170 3.33 3.06 -39.30
C ASN A 170 3.48 2.51 -37.88
N ASP A 171 4.60 1.85 -37.56
CA ASP A 171 4.92 1.38 -36.20
C ASP A 171 5.01 2.56 -35.22
N ILE A 172 5.66 3.67 -35.61
CA ILE A 172 5.73 4.89 -34.79
C ILE A 172 4.33 5.53 -34.65
N ALA A 173 3.54 5.56 -35.72
CA ALA A 173 2.17 6.05 -35.67
C ALA A 173 1.28 5.20 -34.76
N ASP A 174 1.52 3.88 -34.71
CA ASP A 174 0.82 2.96 -33.82
C ASP A 174 1.21 3.15 -32.35
N VAL A 175 2.47 3.46 -32.05
CA VAL A 175 2.87 3.91 -30.71
C VAL A 175 2.11 5.20 -30.34
N GLY A 176 2.01 6.15 -31.27
CA GLY A 176 1.22 7.37 -31.08
C GLY A 176 -0.25 7.08 -30.80
N ARG A 177 -0.85 6.15 -31.54
CA ARG A 177 -2.22 5.69 -31.31
C ARG A 177 -2.41 5.12 -29.91
N ILE A 178 -1.56 4.17 -29.49
CA ILE A 178 -1.64 3.54 -28.17
C ILE A 178 -1.59 4.61 -27.06
N LEU A 179 -0.68 5.58 -27.17
CA LEU A 179 -0.59 6.67 -26.20
C LEU A 179 -1.84 7.56 -26.22
N ALA A 180 -2.32 7.96 -27.40
CA ALA A 180 -3.50 8.81 -27.51
C ALA A 180 -4.77 8.12 -26.97
N GLU A 181 -4.98 6.85 -27.28
CA GLU A 181 -6.12 6.07 -26.77
C GLU A 181 -6.02 5.83 -25.27
N PHE A 182 -4.82 5.69 -24.71
CA PHE A 182 -4.65 5.57 -23.26
C PHE A 182 -4.96 6.88 -22.53
N LEU A 183 -4.53 8.01 -23.11
CA LEU A 183 -4.65 9.34 -22.51
C LEU A 183 -6.01 9.99 -22.74
N THR A 184 -6.78 9.49 -23.71
CA THR A 184 -8.08 10.05 -24.09
C THR A 184 -9.17 8.97 -24.09
N LYS A 185 -10.40 9.37 -24.38
CA LYS A 185 -11.52 8.43 -24.62
C LYS A 185 -11.66 8.04 -26.09
N ASN A 186 -10.80 8.58 -26.96
CA ASN A 186 -10.93 8.40 -28.40
C ASN A 186 -10.32 7.07 -28.82
N THR A 187 -10.76 6.57 -29.97
CA THR A 187 -10.24 5.36 -30.64
C THR A 187 -10.08 5.68 -32.11
N TYR A 188 -9.01 5.18 -32.74
CA TYR A 188 -8.68 5.61 -34.10
C TYR A 188 -8.69 4.44 -35.08
N ALA A 189 -9.43 4.60 -36.17
CA ALA A 189 -9.46 3.63 -37.26
C ALA A 189 -8.10 3.55 -37.97
N ASP A 190 -7.77 2.36 -38.50
CA ASP A 190 -6.56 2.14 -39.30
C ASP A 190 -6.79 2.54 -40.77
N ASP A 191 -7.31 3.74 -40.97
CA ASP A 191 -7.55 4.35 -42.28
C ASP A 191 -7.05 5.81 -42.31
N ARG A 192 -7.12 6.43 -43.48
CA ARG A 192 -6.61 7.81 -43.66
C ARG A 192 -7.29 8.80 -42.71
N GLN A 193 -8.61 8.71 -42.55
CA GLN A 193 -9.35 9.65 -41.71
C GLN A 193 -8.98 9.45 -40.23
N GLY A 194 -8.94 8.21 -39.75
CA GLY A 194 -8.53 7.88 -38.38
C GLY A 194 -7.10 8.32 -38.06
N ARG A 195 -6.18 8.25 -39.03
CA ARG A 195 -4.80 8.74 -38.88
C ARG A 195 -4.72 10.27 -38.85
N GLU A 196 -5.55 10.97 -39.62
CA GLU A 196 -5.66 12.44 -39.57
C GLU A 196 -6.28 12.91 -38.24
N GLU A 197 -7.29 12.22 -37.72
CA GLU A 197 -7.87 12.47 -36.39
C GLU A 197 -6.86 12.21 -35.26
N LEU A 198 -6.12 11.09 -35.33
CA LEU A 198 -5.02 10.80 -34.40
C LEU A 198 -3.97 11.90 -34.39
N ALA A 199 -3.57 12.40 -35.57
CA ALA A 199 -2.61 13.48 -35.68
C ALA A 199 -3.10 14.78 -35.03
N ALA A 200 -4.40 15.10 -35.15
CA ALA A 200 -4.99 16.27 -34.49
C ALA A 200 -4.98 16.13 -32.96
N ASP A 201 -5.33 14.95 -32.43
CA ASP A 201 -5.30 14.70 -30.99
C ASP A 201 -3.88 14.70 -30.42
N LEU A 202 -2.90 14.12 -31.13
CA LEU A 202 -1.49 14.20 -30.74
C LEU A 202 -0.98 15.65 -30.71
N ASP A 203 -1.45 16.51 -31.60
CA ASP A 203 -1.15 17.96 -31.56
C ASP A 203 -1.76 18.64 -30.33
N SER A 204 -3.01 18.30 -30.03
CA SER A 204 -3.73 18.81 -28.86
C SER A 204 -3.02 18.39 -27.56
N ILE A 205 -2.62 17.12 -27.46
CA ILE A 205 -1.83 16.58 -26.34
C ILE A 205 -0.45 17.26 -26.27
N ALA A 206 0.20 17.52 -27.41
CA ALA A 206 1.49 18.21 -27.44
C ALA A 206 1.42 19.65 -26.90
N ALA A 207 0.27 20.31 -27.07
CA ALA A 207 0.03 21.67 -26.61
C ALA A 207 -0.43 21.69 -25.15
N ASN A 208 -1.33 20.78 -24.77
CA ASN A 208 -1.93 20.69 -23.45
C ASN A 208 -2.00 19.21 -23.01
N PRO A 209 -0.92 18.66 -22.45
CA PRO A 209 -0.90 17.27 -22.01
C PRO A 209 -1.96 17.04 -20.91
N PRO A 210 -2.77 15.97 -21.00
CA PRO A 210 -3.76 15.65 -19.97
C PRO A 210 -3.07 15.21 -18.67
N PRO A 211 -3.72 15.35 -17.49
CA PRO A 211 -3.12 14.98 -16.20
C PRO A 211 -2.72 13.50 -16.13
N GLU A 212 -3.43 12.62 -16.85
CA GLU A 212 -3.10 11.20 -17.02
C GLU A 212 -1.68 10.98 -17.55
N PHE A 213 -1.16 11.90 -18.35
CA PHE A 213 0.19 11.80 -18.89
C PHE A 213 1.24 12.01 -17.79
N SER A 214 1.05 12.99 -16.90
CA SER A 214 1.92 13.20 -15.74
C SER A 214 1.85 12.00 -14.78
N LEU A 215 0.65 11.43 -14.58
CA LEU A 215 0.48 10.19 -13.79
C LEU A 215 1.30 9.04 -14.40
N LEU A 216 1.19 8.81 -15.71
CA LEU A 216 1.95 7.77 -16.40
C LEU A 216 3.47 7.99 -16.30
N LEU A 217 3.94 9.22 -16.55
CA LEU A 217 5.37 9.54 -16.44
C LEU A 217 5.89 9.36 -15.01
N SER A 218 5.09 9.73 -14.00
CA SER A 218 5.48 9.55 -12.60
C SER A 218 5.71 8.07 -12.26
N LEU A 219 4.84 7.18 -12.77
CA LEU A 219 5.02 5.73 -12.63
C LEU A 219 6.27 5.23 -13.35
N ILE A 220 6.49 5.65 -14.61
CA ILE A 220 7.67 5.28 -15.40
C ILE A 220 8.97 5.68 -14.68
N TYR A 221 9.03 6.91 -14.17
CA TYR A 221 10.20 7.37 -13.42
C TYR A 221 10.35 6.63 -12.10
N LEU A 222 9.26 6.33 -11.40
CA LEU A 222 9.29 5.59 -10.14
C LEU A 222 9.87 4.19 -10.34
N VAL A 223 9.38 3.42 -11.33
CA VAL A 223 9.90 2.07 -11.62
C VAL A 223 11.34 2.10 -12.16
N SER A 224 11.73 3.21 -12.80
CA SER A 224 13.11 3.45 -13.24
C SER A 224 14.02 3.98 -12.13
N CYS A 225 13.55 4.01 -10.88
CA CYS A 225 14.26 4.53 -9.70
C CYS A 225 14.66 6.02 -9.79
N GLN A 226 14.02 6.80 -10.68
CA GLN A 226 14.23 8.25 -10.85
C GLN A 226 13.27 9.03 -9.94
N LYS A 227 13.42 8.87 -8.62
CA LYS A 227 12.47 9.34 -7.60
C LYS A 227 12.19 10.85 -7.65
N ASP A 228 13.21 11.68 -7.93
CA ASP A 228 13.02 13.13 -8.05
C ASP A 228 12.13 13.50 -9.26
N LEU A 229 12.34 12.87 -10.41
CA LEU A 229 11.51 13.09 -11.60
C LEU A 229 10.08 12.57 -11.38
N ALA A 230 9.94 11.42 -10.73
CA ALA A 230 8.64 10.88 -10.36
C ALA A 230 7.86 11.86 -9.46
N LEU A 231 8.54 12.45 -8.46
CA LEU A 231 7.96 13.47 -7.60
C LEU A 231 7.52 14.70 -8.38
N TYR A 232 8.34 15.18 -9.31
CA TYR A 232 8.02 16.34 -10.11
C TYR A 232 6.81 16.13 -11.02
N GLU A 233 6.68 14.94 -11.59
CA GLU A 233 5.52 14.58 -12.41
C GLU A 233 4.24 14.41 -11.59
N ILE A 234 4.31 13.71 -10.45
CA ILE A 234 3.11 13.46 -9.64
C ILE A 234 2.58 14.77 -9.03
N GLU A 235 3.46 15.67 -8.61
CA GLU A 235 3.06 16.98 -8.07
C GLU A 235 2.60 17.96 -9.17
N ASN A 236 2.92 17.68 -10.44
CA ASN A 236 2.37 18.39 -11.59
C ASN A 236 1.06 17.78 -12.11
N CYS A 237 0.64 16.62 -11.56
CA CYS A 237 -0.58 15.93 -11.94
C CYS A 237 -1.79 16.57 -11.24
N ASN A 238 -2.66 17.22 -12.01
CA ASN A 238 -3.93 17.71 -11.50
C ASN A 238 -4.98 16.58 -11.42
N ALA A 239 -4.96 15.83 -10.31
CA ALA A 239 -5.85 14.68 -10.11
C ALA A 239 -7.36 15.05 -10.07
N GLU A 240 -7.70 16.31 -9.80
CA GLU A 240 -9.09 16.78 -9.82
C GLU A 240 -9.64 16.92 -11.24
N SER A 241 -8.75 16.99 -12.25
CA SER A 241 -9.10 17.17 -13.66
C SER A 241 -9.08 15.88 -14.47
N PHE A 242 -8.89 14.72 -13.84
CA PHE A 242 -8.94 13.43 -14.53
C PHE A 242 -10.27 13.25 -15.27
N GLN A 243 -10.18 12.73 -16.48
CA GLN A 243 -11.34 12.41 -17.31
C GLN A 243 -11.58 10.90 -17.33
N GLU A 244 -12.74 10.44 -17.80
CA GLU A 244 -12.88 9.01 -18.11
C GLU A 244 -12.10 8.67 -19.40
N THR A 245 -11.45 7.51 -19.41
CA THR A 245 -10.76 6.93 -20.57
C THR A 245 -11.30 5.54 -20.83
N ASN A 246 -10.97 4.97 -22.00
CA ASN A 246 -11.37 3.60 -22.32
C ASN A 246 -10.72 2.54 -21.42
N TYR A 247 -9.63 2.89 -20.73
CA TYR A 247 -8.82 1.96 -19.94
C TYR A 247 -9.03 2.08 -18.42
N LEU A 248 -9.20 3.31 -17.92
CA LEU A 248 -9.32 3.59 -16.50
C LEU A 248 -10.45 4.59 -16.23
N GLY A 249 -11.26 4.28 -15.21
CA GLY A 249 -12.23 5.22 -14.65
C GLY A 249 -11.57 6.29 -13.79
N ILE A 250 -12.31 7.36 -13.48
CA ILE A 250 -11.81 8.47 -12.63
C ILE A 250 -11.34 7.95 -11.27
N LYS A 251 -12.13 7.08 -10.64
CA LYS A 251 -11.77 6.49 -9.34
C LYS A 251 -10.45 5.73 -9.39
N ASP A 252 -10.25 4.91 -10.42
CA ASP A 252 -9.02 4.11 -10.58
C ASP A 252 -7.80 5.01 -10.75
N LYS A 253 -7.93 6.11 -11.51
CA LYS A 253 -6.87 7.11 -11.69
C LYS A 253 -6.54 7.84 -10.39
N GLN A 254 -7.55 8.21 -9.60
CA GLN A 254 -7.35 8.83 -8.29
C GLN A 254 -6.65 7.86 -7.32
N MET A 255 -7.03 6.59 -7.32
CA MET A 255 -6.34 5.58 -6.54
C MET A 255 -4.89 5.42 -7.00
N ALA A 256 -4.65 5.30 -8.31
CA ALA A 256 -3.30 5.22 -8.86
C ALA A 256 -2.45 6.45 -8.47
N TYR A 257 -3.03 7.65 -8.50
CA TYR A 257 -2.39 8.87 -8.06
C TYR A 257 -1.92 8.78 -6.60
N HIS A 258 -2.82 8.43 -5.66
CA HIS A 258 -2.48 8.33 -4.24
C HIS A 258 -1.48 7.18 -3.96
N ILE A 259 -1.58 6.05 -4.68
CA ILE A 259 -0.61 4.95 -4.58
C ILE A 259 0.78 5.42 -5.02
N ILE A 260 0.87 6.00 -6.22
CA ILE A 260 2.15 6.43 -6.80
C ILE A 260 2.76 7.55 -5.95
N ARG A 261 1.94 8.54 -5.55
CA ARG A 261 2.38 9.64 -4.69
C ARG A 261 2.87 9.12 -3.34
N GLY A 262 2.10 8.26 -2.68
CA GLY A 262 2.48 7.65 -1.41
C GLY A 262 3.81 6.89 -1.51
N TRP A 263 4.01 6.10 -2.56
CA TRP A 263 5.28 5.40 -2.82
C TRP A 263 6.45 6.34 -3.06
N ILE A 264 6.25 7.40 -3.86
CA ILE A 264 7.29 8.40 -4.08
C ILE A 264 7.70 9.02 -2.74
N LEU A 265 6.74 9.48 -1.94
CA LEU A 265 6.98 10.10 -0.63
C LEU A 265 7.69 9.13 0.34
N HIS A 266 7.25 7.87 0.39
CA HIS A 266 7.90 6.85 1.21
C HIS A 266 9.34 6.60 0.75
N SER A 267 9.59 6.60 -0.56
CA SER A 267 10.92 6.37 -1.13
C SER A 267 11.95 7.47 -0.77
N PHE A 268 11.48 8.64 -0.30
CA PHE A 268 12.28 9.74 0.25
C PHE A 268 12.44 9.69 1.77
N GLY A 269 11.80 8.75 2.46
CA GLY A 269 11.75 8.71 3.92
C GLY A 269 10.88 9.83 4.51
N TRP A 270 9.76 10.15 3.86
CA TRP A 270 8.78 11.13 4.34
C TRP A 270 7.50 10.42 4.81
N GLU A 271 7.66 9.51 5.76
CA GLU A 271 6.61 8.58 6.20
C GLU A 271 5.29 9.27 6.56
N PRO A 272 5.23 10.38 7.32
CA PRO A 272 3.95 11.01 7.65
C PRO A 272 3.15 11.48 6.42
N LEU A 273 3.84 11.89 5.35
CA LEU A 273 3.18 12.27 4.11
C LEU A 273 2.68 11.03 3.36
N ALA A 274 3.50 9.99 3.27
CA ALA A 274 3.11 8.72 2.66
C ALA A 274 1.91 8.08 3.37
N SER A 275 1.94 8.02 4.70
CA SER A 275 0.81 7.53 5.52
C SER A 275 -0.45 8.36 5.29
N GLY A 276 -0.34 9.66 5.05
CA GLY A 276 -1.46 10.52 4.68
C GLY A 276 -2.13 10.08 3.38
N GLU A 277 -1.34 9.76 2.35
CA GLU A 277 -1.86 9.23 1.08
C GLU A 277 -2.52 7.86 1.24
N PHE A 278 -1.90 6.98 2.02
CA PHE A 278 -2.45 5.63 2.27
C PHE A 278 -3.74 5.68 3.07
N ALA A 279 -3.86 6.60 4.04
CA ALA A 279 -5.11 6.83 4.76
C ALA A 279 -6.24 7.36 3.86
N VAL A 280 -5.92 8.08 2.77
CA VAL A 280 -6.91 8.45 1.75
C VAL A 280 -7.37 7.21 0.98
N LEU A 281 -6.45 6.35 0.55
CA LEU A 281 -6.78 5.11 -0.14
C LEU A 281 -7.68 4.19 0.70
N GLU A 282 -7.36 4.02 1.98
CA GLU A 282 -8.18 3.23 2.91
C GLU A 282 -9.63 3.76 2.97
N LYS A 283 -9.80 5.09 3.01
CA LYS A 283 -11.13 5.71 2.97
C LYS A 283 -11.84 5.50 1.63
N MET A 284 -11.11 5.58 0.51
CA MET A 284 -11.65 5.32 -0.83
C MET A 284 -12.13 3.88 -1.01
N MET A 285 -11.51 2.94 -0.29
CA MET A 285 -11.81 1.50 -0.34
C MET A 285 -12.71 1.01 0.80
N ALA A 286 -13.07 1.85 1.77
CA ALA A 286 -13.80 1.44 2.98
C ALA A 286 -15.12 0.69 2.69
N ASN A 287 -15.78 1.00 1.57
CA ASN A 287 -17.06 0.40 1.17
C ASN A 287 -16.93 -0.64 0.04
N GLU A 288 -15.72 -0.87 -0.45
CA GLU A 288 -15.45 -1.80 -1.56
C GLU A 288 -14.68 -3.01 -1.04
N ASN A 289 -15.31 -4.18 -1.18
CA ASN A 289 -14.65 -5.45 -0.95
C ASN A 289 -15.05 -6.45 -2.03
N GLU A 290 -14.34 -7.57 -2.03
CA GLU A 290 -14.45 -8.64 -3.02
C GLU A 290 -15.84 -9.31 -3.02
N MET A 291 -16.58 -9.16 -1.91
CA MET A 291 -17.91 -9.73 -1.68
C MET A 291 -19.04 -8.71 -1.91
N THR A 292 -18.75 -7.42 -2.05
CA THR A 292 -19.77 -6.38 -2.29
C THR A 292 -20.45 -6.63 -3.64
N PRO A 293 -21.78 -6.79 -3.70
CA PRO A 293 -22.50 -6.93 -4.96
C PRO A 293 -22.22 -5.73 -5.88
N SER A 294 -21.87 -6.00 -7.14
CA SER A 294 -21.65 -4.96 -8.16
C SER A 294 -22.35 -5.37 -9.45
N THR A 295 -22.98 -4.39 -10.10
CA THR A 295 -23.56 -4.54 -11.44
C THR A 295 -22.48 -4.54 -12.53
N ASP A 296 -21.32 -3.96 -12.24
CA ASP A 296 -20.14 -3.92 -13.11
C ASP A 296 -18.98 -4.65 -12.42
N ILE A 297 -18.96 -5.97 -12.59
CA ILE A 297 -17.94 -6.86 -12.00
C ILE A 297 -16.55 -6.58 -12.60
N PRO A 298 -16.38 -6.42 -13.93
CA PRO A 298 -15.08 -6.11 -14.51
C PRO A 298 -14.44 -4.84 -13.94
N ARG A 299 -15.19 -3.72 -13.88
CA ARG A 299 -14.67 -2.45 -13.34
C ARG A 299 -14.30 -2.58 -11.86
N ARG A 300 -15.18 -3.18 -11.04
CA ARG A 300 -14.88 -3.43 -9.61
C ARG A 300 -13.62 -4.27 -9.44
N ASN A 301 -13.48 -5.35 -10.22
CA ASN A 301 -12.32 -6.22 -10.14
C ASN A 301 -11.02 -5.49 -10.55
N GLN A 302 -11.09 -4.58 -11.52
CA GLN A 302 -9.96 -3.72 -11.87
C GLN A 302 -9.56 -2.81 -10.70
N THR A 303 -10.51 -2.11 -10.08
CA THR A 303 -10.28 -1.28 -8.90
C THR A 303 -9.67 -2.08 -7.74
N LEU A 304 -10.25 -3.24 -7.42
CA LEU A 304 -9.75 -4.13 -6.37
C LEU A 304 -8.37 -4.68 -6.71
N SER A 305 -8.07 -4.95 -7.98
CA SER A 305 -6.74 -5.39 -8.40
C SER A 305 -5.70 -4.31 -8.13
N PHE A 306 -5.97 -3.04 -8.44
CA PHE A 306 -5.06 -1.95 -8.07
C PHE A 306 -4.84 -1.88 -6.56
N TRP A 307 -5.90 -2.02 -5.77
CA TRP A 307 -5.83 -2.01 -4.32
C TRP A 307 -4.98 -3.16 -3.76
N HIS A 308 -5.19 -4.40 -4.21
CA HIS A 308 -4.37 -5.52 -3.73
C HIS A 308 -2.93 -5.48 -4.23
N LEU A 309 -2.66 -4.86 -5.39
CA LEU A 309 -1.30 -4.63 -5.83
C LEU A 309 -0.57 -3.68 -4.87
N PHE A 310 -1.24 -2.60 -4.46
CA PHE A 310 -0.74 -1.71 -3.43
C PHE A 310 -0.50 -2.44 -2.11
N LEU A 311 -1.48 -3.19 -1.61
CA LEU A 311 -1.33 -3.92 -0.35
C LEU A 311 -0.23 -4.98 -0.39
N ALA A 312 -0.07 -5.68 -1.52
CA ALA A 312 1.01 -6.62 -1.71
C ALA A 312 2.37 -5.93 -1.57
N PHE A 313 2.55 -4.78 -2.23
CA PHE A 313 3.77 -3.99 -2.08
C PHE A 313 3.98 -3.49 -0.65
N HIS A 314 2.97 -2.87 -0.04
CA HIS A 314 3.04 -2.32 1.31
C HIS A 314 3.48 -3.39 2.32
N TYR A 315 2.81 -4.54 2.32
CA TYR A 315 3.18 -5.62 3.23
C TYR A 315 4.52 -6.26 2.88
N GLY A 316 4.84 -6.42 1.60
CA GLY A 316 6.07 -7.07 1.17
C GLY A 316 7.33 -6.25 1.44
N TYR A 317 7.27 -4.96 1.13
CA TYR A 317 8.42 -4.07 1.13
C TYR A 317 8.53 -3.25 2.42
N GLU A 318 7.43 -2.64 2.88
CA GLU A 318 7.43 -1.73 4.02
C GLU A 318 7.38 -2.52 5.34
N GLU A 319 6.39 -3.40 5.49
CA GLU A 319 6.17 -4.18 6.72
C GLU A 319 7.02 -5.46 6.78
N LYS A 320 7.54 -5.92 5.63
CA LYS A 320 8.21 -7.23 5.48
C LYS A 320 7.34 -8.41 5.93
N ASP A 321 6.02 -8.24 5.89
CA ASP A 321 5.02 -9.27 6.13
C ASP A 321 4.76 -10.03 4.83
N LEU A 322 5.65 -11.00 4.55
CA LEU A 322 5.59 -11.81 3.35
C LEU A 322 4.30 -12.65 3.27
N MET A 323 3.67 -12.97 4.39
CA MET A 323 2.42 -13.74 4.41
C MET A 323 1.25 -12.91 3.91
N LYS A 324 1.11 -11.66 4.38
CA LYS A 324 0.08 -10.75 3.88
C LYS A 324 0.33 -10.34 2.44
N MET A 325 1.59 -10.08 2.06
CA MET A 325 1.95 -9.84 0.67
C MET A 325 1.44 -10.97 -0.23
N ASP A 326 1.78 -12.22 0.14
CA ASP A 326 1.41 -13.41 -0.60
C ASP A 326 -0.11 -13.59 -0.74
N GLN A 327 -0.85 -13.29 0.32
CA GLN A 327 -2.31 -13.31 0.31
C GLN A 327 -2.90 -12.29 -0.67
N HIS A 328 -2.32 -11.10 -0.78
CA HIS A 328 -2.77 -10.08 -1.75
C HIS A 328 -2.37 -10.41 -3.18
N LEU A 329 -1.22 -11.05 -3.40
CA LEU A 329 -0.88 -11.61 -4.72
C LEU A 329 -1.90 -12.66 -5.16
N SER A 330 -2.37 -13.52 -4.24
CA SER A 330 -3.45 -14.47 -4.53
C SER A 330 -4.76 -13.78 -4.92
N TRP A 331 -5.08 -12.63 -4.31
CA TRP A 331 -6.25 -11.85 -4.70
C TRP A 331 -6.12 -11.29 -6.11
N LEU A 332 -4.94 -10.78 -6.50
CA LEU A 332 -4.69 -10.30 -7.87
C LEU A 332 -4.98 -11.37 -8.92
N ILE A 333 -4.47 -12.58 -8.69
CA ILE A 333 -4.68 -13.73 -9.59
C ILE A 333 -6.17 -14.03 -9.76
N ARG A 334 -6.96 -13.94 -8.67
CA ARG A 334 -8.39 -14.25 -8.71
C ARG A 334 -9.26 -13.14 -9.28
N LEU A 335 -8.91 -11.89 -9.03
CA LEU A 335 -9.69 -10.75 -9.49
C LEU A 335 -9.48 -10.49 -10.98
N ASN A 336 -8.27 -10.75 -11.47
CA ASN A 336 -7.90 -10.54 -12.87
C ASN A 336 -7.26 -11.80 -13.49
N PRO A 337 -8.02 -12.89 -13.62
CA PRO A 337 -7.51 -14.18 -14.10
C PRO A 337 -7.04 -14.14 -15.56
N ASP A 338 -7.55 -13.17 -16.34
CA ASP A 338 -7.25 -12.99 -17.76
C ASP A 338 -6.24 -11.89 -18.05
N SER A 339 -5.62 -11.31 -17.00
CA SER A 339 -4.50 -10.39 -17.20
C SER A 339 -3.36 -11.08 -17.95
N GLU A 340 -2.67 -10.34 -18.82
CA GLU A 340 -1.58 -10.90 -19.64
C GLU A 340 -0.52 -11.61 -18.80
N LEU A 341 -0.22 -11.07 -17.61
CA LEU A 341 0.70 -11.69 -16.67
C LEU A 341 0.18 -13.05 -16.17
N VAL A 342 -1.07 -13.13 -15.70
CA VAL A 342 -1.64 -14.39 -15.21
C VAL A 342 -1.78 -15.41 -16.34
N VAL A 343 -2.19 -14.97 -17.53
CA VAL A 343 -2.28 -15.83 -18.72
C VAL A 343 -0.90 -16.35 -19.10
N TYR A 344 0.13 -15.51 -19.10
CA TYR A 344 1.51 -15.93 -19.36
C TYR A 344 2.03 -16.91 -18.29
N LEU A 345 1.78 -16.62 -17.01
CA LEU A 345 2.22 -17.47 -15.90
C LEU A 345 1.49 -18.83 -15.86
N THR A 346 0.24 -18.89 -16.30
CA THR A 346 -0.57 -20.11 -16.31
C THR A 346 -0.61 -20.83 -17.65
N GLY A 347 -0.17 -20.19 -18.74
CA GLY A 347 -0.34 -20.69 -20.10
C GLY A 347 -1.80 -20.87 -20.54
N GLN A 348 -2.76 -20.32 -19.80
CA GLN A 348 -4.19 -20.52 -20.02
C GLN A 348 -4.94 -19.20 -19.92
N LYS A 349 -5.88 -18.99 -20.84
CA LYS A 349 -6.82 -17.88 -20.83
C LYS A 349 -8.23 -18.39 -20.55
N LEU A 350 -9.00 -17.68 -19.74
CA LEU A 350 -10.42 -17.98 -19.54
C LEU A 350 -11.22 -17.44 -20.73
N GLY A 351 -12.01 -18.31 -21.36
CA GLY A 351 -13.00 -17.94 -22.35
C GLY A 351 -14.22 -17.27 -21.71
N ALA A 352 -15.03 -16.59 -22.53
CA ALA A 352 -16.25 -15.92 -22.08
C ALA A 352 -17.30 -16.90 -21.48
N ASP A 353 -17.21 -18.18 -21.84
CA ASP A 353 -18.02 -19.29 -21.33
C ASP A 353 -17.41 -19.96 -20.09
N GLY A 354 -16.28 -19.46 -19.59
CA GLY A 354 -15.53 -20.02 -18.46
C GLY A 354 -14.64 -21.20 -18.83
N THR A 355 -14.51 -21.56 -20.11
CA THR A 355 -13.59 -22.63 -20.54
C THR A 355 -12.14 -22.14 -20.54
N CYS A 356 -11.19 -22.98 -20.15
CA CYS A 356 -9.77 -22.63 -20.22
C CYS A 356 -9.21 -22.99 -21.60
N VAL A 357 -8.61 -22.02 -22.27
CA VAL A 357 -7.95 -22.18 -23.57
C VAL A 357 -6.44 -22.05 -23.38
N GLU A 358 -5.68 -23.02 -23.84
CA GLU A 358 -4.21 -22.97 -23.84
C GLU A 358 -3.71 -21.86 -24.77
N VAL A 359 -2.71 -21.09 -24.33
CA VAL A 359 -2.10 -20.02 -25.14
C VAL A 359 -0.71 -20.41 -25.63
N ASP A 360 -0.30 -19.79 -26.75
CA ASP A 360 0.98 -20.10 -27.39
C ASP A 360 2.18 -19.63 -26.58
N SER A 361 2.06 -18.52 -25.85
CA SER A 361 3.11 -17.96 -24.99
C SER A 361 2.82 -18.27 -23.52
N SER A 362 3.73 -18.99 -22.85
CA SER A 362 3.64 -19.27 -21.42
C SER A 362 5.01 -19.41 -20.76
N ILE A 363 5.07 -19.21 -19.44
CA ILE A 363 6.28 -19.40 -18.66
C ILE A 363 6.78 -20.85 -18.75
N GLU A 364 5.88 -21.84 -18.77
CA GLU A 364 6.25 -23.25 -18.92
C GLU A 364 6.89 -23.54 -20.28
N LYS A 365 6.42 -22.91 -21.36
CA LYS A 365 7.02 -23.03 -22.70
C LYS A 365 8.37 -22.30 -22.77
N ALA A 366 8.49 -21.12 -22.14
CA ALA A 366 9.73 -20.35 -22.10
C ALA A 366 10.87 -21.10 -21.37
N TYR A 367 10.53 -21.94 -20.39
CA TYR A 367 11.48 -22.74 -19.62
C TYR A 367 11.46 -24.23 -19.99
N ALA A 368 10.78 -24.62 -21.07
CA ALA A 368 10.75 -26.01 -21.52
C ALA A 368 12.17 -26.51 -21.85
N CYS A 369 12.46 -27.75 -21.49
CA CYS A 369 13.78 -28.39 -21.64
C CYS A 369 14.93 -27.71 -20.87
N THR A 370 14.63 -26.81 -19.92
CA THR A 370 15.62 -26.23 -19.00
C THR A 370 15.67 -27.01 -17.68
N VAL A 371 16.72 -26.79 -16.90
CA VAL A 371 16.86 -27.37 -15.54
C VAL A 371 15.72 -26.92 -14.61
N ASP A 372 15.16 -25.73 -14.86
CA ASP A 372 14.12 -25.12 -14.02
C ASP A 372 12.69 -25.55 -14.39
N GLU A 373 12.51 -26.28 -15.51
CA GLU A 373 11.19 -26.72 -16.00
C GLU A 373 10.30 -27.35 -14.90
N PRO A 374 10.78 -28.28 -14.04
CA PRO A 374 9.94 -28.89 -13.01
C PRO A 374 9.49 -27.90 -11.94
N ILE A 375 10.30 -26.88 -11.65
CA ILE A 375 9.99 -25.83 -10.68
C ILE A 375 8.94 -24.91 -11.28
N ILE A 376 9.15 -24.45 -12.52
CA ILE A 376 8.23 -23.56 -13.23
C ILE A 376 6.85 -24.19 -13.41
N LYS A 377 6.76 -25.49 -13.74
CA LYS A 377 5.50 -26.24 -13.80
C LYS A 377 4.74 -26.20 -12.48
N LEU A 378 5.45 -26.39 -11.36
CA LEU A 378 4.85 -26.35 -10.03
C LEU A 378 4.29 -24.95 -9.70
N PHE A 379 4.99 -23.87 -10.09
CA PHE A 379 4.50 -22.50 -9.96
C PHE A 379 3.25 -22.24 -10.82
N ALA A 380 3.27 -22.65 -12.09
CA ALA A 380 2.13 -22.48 -12.99
C ALA A 380 0.89 -23.23 -12.48
N GLU A 381 1.05 -24.48 -12.05
CA GLU A 381 -0.01 -25.27 -11.39
C GLU A 381 -0.56 -24.57 -10.15
N ARG A 382 0.31 -23.95 -9.34
CA ARG A 382 -0.11 -23.23 -8.14
C ARG A 382 -0.97 -22.01 -8.49
N ILE A 383 -0.54 -21.21 -9.48
CA ILE A 383 -1.30 -20.04 -9.92
C ILE A 383 -2.65 -20.46 -10.49
N ARG A 384 -2.72 -21.52 -11.31
CA ARG A 384 -3.98 -22.12 -11.77
C ARG A 384 -4.88 -22.52 -10.59
N SER A 385 -4.31 -23.20 -9.58
CA SER A 385 -5.09 -23.65 -8.41
C SER A 385 -5.70 -22.49 -7.61
N ILE A 386 -5.04 -21.33 -7.57
CA ILE A 386 -5.53 -20.12 -6.91
C ILE A 386 -6.61 -19.46 -7.75
N ARG A 387 -6.35 -19.30 -9.06
CA ARG A 387 -7.31 -18.79 -10.05
C ARG A 387 -8.64 -19.54 -9.99
N ASP A 388 -8.55 -20.88 -9.96
CA ASP A 388 -9.70 -21.79 -10.04
C ASP A 388 -10.26 -22.18 -8.66
N SER A 389 -9.72 -21.60 -7.58
CA SER A 389 -10.14 -21.93 -6.21
C SER A 389 -11.59 -21.49 -5.94
N ALA A 390 -12.23 -22.20 -4.99
CA ALA A 390 -13.53 -21.80 -4.49
C ALA A 390 -13.51 -20.34 -4.01
N ARG A 391 -14.64 -19.63 -4.18
CA ARG A 391 -14.78 -18.21 -3.81
C ARG A 391 -14.85 -17.96 -2.30
N THR A 392 -13.87 -18.48 -1.59
CA THR A 392 -13.63 -18.28 -0.15
C THR A 392 -12.73 -17.05 0.06
N ALA A 393 -12.90 -16.37 1.19
CA ALA A 393 -12.09 -15.24 1.59
C ALA A 393 -11.37 -15.59 2.91
N PRO A 394 -10.03 -15.54 2.98
CA PRO A 394 -9.12 -15.21 1.87
C PRO A 394 -8.86 -16.37 0.89
N PRO A 395 -8.34 -16.09 -0.31
CA PRO A 395 -7.91 -17.14 -1.24
C PRO A 395 -6.71 -17.93 -0.69
N PRO A 396 -6.46 -19.15 -1.23
CA PRO A 396 -5.25 -19.90 -0.92
C PRO A 396 -3.98 -19.07 -1.20
N SER A 397 -3.05 -19.03 -0.25
CA SER A 397 -1.82 -18.22 -0.32
C SER A 397 -0.83 -18.73 -1.37
N MET A 398 -0.32 -17.90 -2.27
CA MET A 398 0.47 -18.36 -3.42
C MET A 398 1.71 -19.18 -3.04
N MET A 399 2.62 -18.60 -2.27
CA MET A 399 3.92 -19.14 -1.91
C MET A 399 3.98 -19.66 -0.50
N THR A 400 3.22 -19.06 0.42
CA THR A 400 3.34 -19.30 1.86
C THR A 400 2.48 -20.45 2.36
N GLU A 401 1.73 -21.14 1.48
CA GLU A 401 1.02 -22.35 1.87
C GLU A 401 2.02 -23.46 2.25
N PRO A 402 1.93 -24.06 3.46
CA PRO A 402 2.89 -25.07 3.92
C PRO A 402 3.02 -26.27 2.97
N LYS A 403 1.92 -26.74 2.39
CA LYS A 403 1.93 -27.86 1.43
C LYS A 403 2.72 -27.52 0.17
N PHE A 404 2.54 -26.30 -0.35
CA PHE A 404 3.24 -25.83 -1.53
C PHE A 404 4.75 -25.65 -1.25
N LEU A 405 5.13 -25.04 -0.12
CA LEU A 405 6.54 -24.90 0.27
C LEU A 405 7.26 -26.24 0.37
N ILE A 406 6.59 -27.26 0.91
CA ILE A 406 7.13 -28.62 0.97
C ILE A 406 7.32 -29.19 -0.44
N GLN A 407 6.31 -29.08 -1.32
CA GLN A 407 6.41 -29.53 -2.71
C GLN A 407 7.55 -28.81 -3.45
N LEU A 408 7.65 -27.49 -3.32
CA LEU A 408 8.69 -26.68 -3.92
C LEU A 408 10.08 -27.08 -3.41
N SER A 409 10.23 -27.27 -2.10
CA SER A 409 11.49 -27.73 -1.48
C SER A 409 11.90 -29.10 -2.00
N PHE A 410 10.95 -30.03 -2.14
CA PHE A 410 11.21 -31.35 -2.72
C PHE A 410 11.64 -31.27 -4.18
N THR A 411 10.97 -30.44 -4.98
CA THR A 411 11.30 -30.25 -6.39
C THR A 411 12.67 -29.60 -6.57
N LEU A 412 12.94 -28.50 -5.85
CA LEU A 412 14.25 -27.84 -5.83
C LEU A 412 15.36 -28.81 -5.42
N ALA A 413 15.15 -29.54 -4.32
CA ALA A 413 16.12 -30.52 -3.87
C ALA A 413 16.34 -31.60 -4.93
N LYS A 414 15.28 -32.16 -5.54
CA LYS A 414 15.41 -33.14 -6.62
C LYS A 414 16.23 -32.60 -7.79
N THR A 415 15.96 -31.38 -8.25
CA THR A 415 16.66 -30.74 -9.39
C THR A 415 18.13 -30.48 -9.10
N ILE A 416 18.47 -29.95 -7.92
CA ILE A 416 19.86 -29.73 -7.49
C ILE A 416 20.60 -31.06 -7.33
N VAL A 417 19.92 -32.04 -6.74
CA VAL A 417 20.46 -33.36 -6.40
C VAL A 417 20.72 -34.19 -7.66
N SER A 418 19.87 -34.11 -8.69
CA SER A 418 20.12 -34.76 -9.99
C SER A 418 21.41 -34.30 -10.67
N ASN A 419 21.92 -33.11 -10.33
CA ASN A 419 23.20 -32.59 -10.82
C ASN A 419 24.39 -32.90 -9.88
N SER A 420 24.18 -33.70 -8.83
CA SER A 420 25.20 -34.05 -7.83
C SER A 420 25.52 -35.55 -7.80
N HIS A 421 26.76 -35.91 -7.45
CA HIS A 421 27.20 -37.31 -7.28
C HIS A 421 26.47 -38.05 -6.13
N LEU A 422 25.70 -37.34 -5.30
CA LEU A 422 24.93 -37.88 -4.18
C LEU A 422 23.46 -38.15 -4.54
N SER A 423 23.10 -38.07 -5.84
CA SER A 423 21.71 -37.98 -6.28
C SER A 423 20.80 -39.10 -5.77
N GLY A 424 21.29 -40.34 -5.85
CA GLY A 424 20.52 -41.53 -5.49
C GLY A 424 20.23 -41.67 -4.00
N LYS A 425 21.09 -41.17 -3.11
CA LYS A 425 20.86 -41.23 -1.64
C LYS A 425 19.87 -40.17 -1.19
N ILE A 426 20.02 -38.94 -1.67
CA ILE A 426 19.14 -37.84 -1.29
C ILE A 426 17.75 -38.05 -1.92
N HIS A 427 17.65 -38.52 -3.16
CA HIS A 427 16.36 -38.85 -3.78
C HIS A 427 15.57 -39.89 -2.97
N LYS A 428 16.23 -40.98 -2.52
CA LYS A 428 15.58 -41.98 -1.66
C LYS A 428 15.09 -41.38 -0.34
N MET A 429 15.89 -40.55 0.31
CA MET A 429 15.51 -39.88 1.56
C MET A 429 14.30 -38.94 1.37
N LEU A 430 14.29 -38.19 0.26
CA LEU A 430 13.20 -37.28 -0.07
C LEU A 430 11.89 -38.03 -0.38
N VAL A 431 11.96 -39.13 -1.13
CA VAL A 431 10.81 -40.00 -1.41
C VAL A 431 10.26 -40.60 -0.12
N SER A 432 11.12 -41.11 0.78
CA SER A 432 10.68 -41.63 2.08
C SER A 432 10.01 -40.58 2.97
N ALA A 433 10.53 -39.34 2.98
CA ALA A 433 9.93 -38.24 3.73
C ALA A 433 8.55 -37.84 3.17
N ARG A 434 8.41 -37.78 1.84
CA ARG A 434 7.13 -37.53 1.16
C ARG A 434 6.10 -38.61 1.48
N ASP A 435 6.49 -39.87 1.42
CA ASP A 435 5.58 -41.01 1.59
C ASP A 435 5.13 -41.14 3.07
N CYS A 436 6.03 -40.86 4.03
CA CYS A 436 5.69 -40.77 5.46
C CYS A 436 4.65 -39.67 5.74
N TRP A 437 4.65 -38.60 4.96
CA TRP A 437 3.69 -37.51 5.09
C TRP A 437 2.34 -37.85 4.48
N LYS A 438 2.33 -38.47 3.28
CA LYS A 438 1.09 -38.95 2.66
C LYS A 438 0.36 -40.01 3.50
N SER A 439 1.08 -40.78 4.30
CA SER A 439 0.48 -41.77 5.21
C SER A 439 -0.15 -41.17 6.47
N LYS A 440 0.14 -39.90 6.83
CA LYS A 440 -0.51 -39.22 7.95
C LYS A 440 -1.79 -38.53 7.45
N LYS A 441 -2.89 -39.29 7.36
CA LYS A 441 -4.23 -38.65 7.34
C LYS A 441 -4.41 -37.88 8.66
N PRO A 442 -4.93 -36.65 8.64
CA PRO A 442 -5.40 -36.02 9.86
C PRO A 442 -6.51 -36.91 10.42
N VAL A 443 -6.40 -37.28 11.70
CA VAL A 443 -7.51 -37.90 12.42
C VAL A 443 -8.59 -36.83 12.49
N GLU A 444 -9.59 -36.93 11.60
CA GLU A 444 -10.85 -36.22 11.76
C GLU A 444 -11.41 -36.62 13.13
N LYS A 445 -11.34 -35.70 14.10
CA LYS A 445 -12.22 -35.78 15.26
C LYS A 445 -13.64 -35.65 14.69
N GLN A 446 -14.39 -36.76 14.66
CA GLN A 446 -15.84 -36.72 14.54
C GLN A 446 -16.35 -35.71 15.56
N ALA A 447 -16.98 -34.64 15.08
CA ALA A 447 -17.76 -33.76 15.93
C ALA A 447 -18.94 -34.58 16.45
N ASP A 448 -19.06 -34.66 17.78
CA ASP A 448 -20.22 -35.25 18.44
C ASP A 448 -21.50 -34.58 17.89
N GLU A 449 -22.42 -35.39 17.36
CA GLU A 449 -23.75 -34.93 16.95
C GLU A 449 -24.44 -34.26 18.15
N PRO A 450 -24.99 -33.03 17.99
CA PRO A 450 -25.83 -32.45 19.02
C PRO A 450 -27.11 -33.28 19.15
N ALA A 451 -27.46 -33.63 20.39
CA ALA A 451 -28.65 -34.39 20.74
C ALA A 451 -29.91 -33.81 20.08
N ARG A 452 -30.71 -34.70 19.47
CA ARG A 452 -32.07 -34.40 18.99
C ARG A 452 -32.89 -33.82 20.14
N THR A 453 -33.27 -32.55 20.03
CA THR A 453 -34.38 -31.99 20.80
C THR A 453 -35.67 -32.61 20.30
N GLU A 454 -36.35 -33.30 21.20
CA GLU A 454 -37.69 -33.86 21.02
C GLU A 454 -38.72 -32.77 20.75
N ASP A 455 -39.63 -33.07 19.82
CA ASP A 455 -40.83 -32.31 19.53
C ASP A 455 -41.68 -32.11 20.80
N VAL A 456 -41.88 -30.85 21.21
CA VAL A 456 -42.95 -30.50 22.15
C VAL A 456 -44.16 -30.04 21.35
N GLN A 457 -45.16 -30.91 21.34
CA GLN A 457 -46.53 -30.63 20.91
C GLN A 457 -47.17 -29.50 21.72
N GLU A 458 -47.96 -28.70 21.00
CA GLU A 458 -49.08 -27.83 21.37
C GLU A 458 -49.48 -27.68 22.85
N LEU A 459 -49.79 -26.44 23.26
CA LEU A 459 -51.15 -26.07 23.69
C LEU A 459 -51.34 -24.56 23.92
N LYS A 460 -52.38 -24.03 23.25
CA LYS A 460 -53.06 -22.72 23.30
C LYS A 460 -52.59 -21.61 22.37
#